data_AF-A0A523N723-F1
#
_entry.id   AF-A0A523N723-F1
#
_cell.length_a   1.000
_cell.length_b   1.000
_cell.length_c   1.000
_cell.angle_alpha   90.00
_cell.angle_beta   90.00
_cell.angle_gamma   90.00
#
_symmetry.space_group_name_H-M   'P 1'
#
loop_
_entity.id
_entity.type
_entity.pdbx_description
1 polymer ?
#
loop_
_entity_poly.entity_id
_entity_poly.type
_entity_poly.pdbx_seq_one_letter_code
_entity_poly.pdbx_strand_id
1 'polypeptide(L)'
;MEAWIEFFEKLAKRMPQMLAAGLVLVVAALGVYQWQKPHLHQLRAKDPYRYQLLVNEALRLHWINVWNQYGALKKIGLAQLHEERYQRWKRQWQTDREFRQKVLRRKAEARKQLKQSQKEKYDQQMQELDQYRKKEDPALLKVHWEQATPWQKSLILRDRCVRYLHQELDDHRRRRHVKESLHGAALLVQARISPARPGVLCREMISLNHDEPSVRRALLTLRDQMNYYYFSRLLEDIGIPDHELFTMSRKLDGMTRDFNGF
;
A
#
# COMPACT_ATOMS: atom_id res chain seq x y z
N MET A 1 46.91 45.03 -59.86
CA MET A 1 47.23 44.48 -58.52
C MET A 1 46.93 45.48 -57.40
N GLU A 2 47.17 46.78 -57.59
CA GLU A 2 46.96 47.82 -56.57
C GLU A 2 45.50 47.98 -56.09
N ALA A 3 44.50 47.87 -56.97
CA ALA A 3 43.08 47.97 -56.59
C ALA A 3 42.59 46.86 -55.63
N TRP A 4 43.21 45.68 -55.67
CA TRP A 4 42.91 44.58 -54.74
C TRP A 4 43.52 44.83 -53.36
N ILE A 5 44.69 45.48 -53.30
CA ILE A 5 45.38 45.82 -52.05
C ILE A 5 44.59 46.91 -51.30
N GLU A 6 44.10 47.95 -52.00
CA GLU A 6 43.23 48.96 -51.38
C GLU A 6 41.89 48.40 -50.90
N PHE A 7 41.33 47.42 -51.61
CA PHE A 7 40.10 46.72 -51.20
C PHE A 7 40.32 45.94 -49.91
N PHE A 8 41.42 45.17 -49.81
CA PHE A 8 41.78 44.43 -48.60
C PHE A 8 42.16 45.35 -47.43
N GLU A 9 42.81 46.49 -47.65
CA GLU A 9 43.05 47.48 -46.59
C GLU A 9 41.75 48.12 -46.07
N LYS A 10 40.80 48.46 -46.95
CA LYS A 10 39.49 48.98 -46.54
C LYS A 10 38.66 47.93 -45.80
N LEU A 11 38.75 46.66 -46.21
CA LEU A 11 38.12 45.55 -45.52
C LEU A 11 38.78 45.29 -44.16
N ALA A 12 40.12 45.27 -44.07
CA ALA A 12 40.87 45.10 -42.84
C ALA A 12 40.63 46.23 -41.83
N LYS A 13 40.41 47.48 -42.28
CA LYS A 13 40.03 48.60 -41.41
C LYS A 13 38.59 48.51 -40.88
N ARG A 14 37.66 47.90 -41.63
CA ARG A 14 36.24 47.73 -41.24
C ARG A 14 35.95 46.40 -40.56
N MET A 15 36.82 45.40 -40.72
CA MET A 15 36.70 44.07 -40.12
C MET A 15 36.57 44.10 -38.58
N PRO A 16 37.34 44.93 -37.83
CA PRO A 16 37.21 45.02 -36.37
C PRO A 16 35.85 45.58 -35.95
N GLN A 17 35.32 46.55 -36.71
CA GLN A 17 34.01 47.15 -36.44
C GLN A 17 32.86 46.19 -36.75
N MET A 18 32.97 45.41 -37.84
CA MET A 18 32.00 44.38 -38.18
C MET A 18 32.04 43.20 -37.20
N LEU A 19 33.23 42.79 -36.76
CA LEU A 19 33.41 41.78 -35.73
C LEU A 19 32.86 42.27 -34.38
N ALA A 20 33.15 43.51 -33.98
CA ALA A 20 32.62 44.09 -32.74
C ALA A 20 31.09 44.19 -32.77
N ALA A 21 30.50 44.66 -33.88
CA ALA A 21 29.04 44.70 -34.05
C ALA A 21 28.42 43.28 -34.03
N GLY A 22 29.06 42.30 -34.68
CA GLY A 22 28.65 40.91 -34.62
C GLY A 22 28.72 40.32 -33.21
N LEU A 23 29.78 40.63 -32.47
CA LEU A 23 29.98 40.20 -31.08
C LEU A 23 28.95 40.82 -30.14
N VAL A 24 28.62 42.11 -30.33
CA VAL A 24 27.55 42.79 -29.59
C VAL A 24 26.20 42.14 -29.85
N LEU A 25 25.88 41.80 -31.10
CA LEU A 25 24.64 41.09 -31.45
C LEU A 25 24.58 39.69 -30.84
N VAL A 26 25.70 38.95 -30.83
CA VAL A 26 25.78 37.62 -30.22
C VAL A 26 25.64 37.70 -28.69
N VAL A 27 26.31 38.65 -28.03
CA VAL A 27 26.20 38.86 -26.58
C VAL A 27 24.78 39.31 -26.20
N ALA A 28 24.16 40.19 -26.98
CA ALA A 28 22.76 40.59 -26.78
C ALA A 28 21.80 39.40 -26.96
N ALA A 29 21.99 38.58 -27.99
CA ALA A 29 21.18 37.38 -28.22
C ALA A 29 21.35 36.34 -27.10
N LEU A 30 22.58 36.12 -26.62
CA LEU A 30 22.88 35.24 -25.49
C LEU A 30 22.27 35.76 -24.18
N GLY A 31 22.34 37.07 -23.92
CA GLY A 31 21.73 37.71 -22.76
C GLY A 31 20.20 37.56 -22.75
N VAL A 32 19.55 37.82 -23.89
CA VAL A 32 18.09 37.62 -24.06
C VAL A 32 17.72 36.15 -23.88
N TYR A 33 18.51 35.23 -24.44
CA TYR A 33 18.28 33.80 -24.30
C TYR A 33 18.37 33.33 -22.84
N GLN A 34 19.41 33.75 -22.11
CA GLN A 34 19.56 33.41 -20.69
C GLN A 34 18.44 33.98 -19.82
N TRP A 35 18.00 35.21 -20.11
CA TRP A 35 16.88 35.84 -19.40
C TRP A 35 15.53 35.16 -19.67
N GLN A 36 15.29 34.68 -20.90
CA GLN A 36 14.05 33.96 -21.24
C GLN A 36 14.04 32.49 -20.82
N LYS A 37 15.20 31.86 -20.64
CA LYS A 37 15.36 30.44 -20.28
C LYS A 37 14.45 30.00 -19.09
N PRO A 38 14.41 30.68 -17.94
CA PRO A 38 13.54 30.28 -16.83
C PRO A 38 12.04 30.35 -17.19
N HIS A 39 11.61 31.35 -17.96
CA HIS A 39 10.22 31.46 -18.41
C HIS A 39 9.83 30.36 -19.41
N LEU A 40 10.76 29.97 -20.29
CA LEU A 40 10.56 28.84 -21.21
C LEU A 40 10.44 27.51 -20.45
N HIS A 41 11.23 27.32 -19.38
CA HIS A 41 11.09 26.13 -18.52
C HIS A 41 9.73 26.07 -17.81
N GLN A 42 9.21 27.19 -17.31
CA GLN A 42 7.89 27.28 -16.71
C GLN A 42 6.78 26.91 -17.72
N LEU A 43 6.88 27.42 -18.95
CA LEU A 43 5.93 27.11 -20.02
C LEU A 43 5.97 25.64 -20.43
N ARG A 44 7.18 25.06 -20.51
CA ARG A 44 7.38 23.62 -20.78
C ARG A 44 6.80 22.75 -19.67
N ALA A 45 6.97 23.14 -18.40
CA ALA A 45 6.36 22.44 -17.28
C ALA A 45 4.83 22.54 -17.30
N LYS A 46 4.30 23.69 -17.73
CA LYS A 46 2.86 23.95 -17.82
C LYS A 46 2.16 23.09 -18.88
N ASP A 47 2.61 23.09 -20.14
CA ASP A 47 2.17 22.10 -21.15
C ASP A 47 3.31 21.75 -22.12
N PRO A 48 3.95 20.58 -21.93
CA PRO A 48 5.05 20.14 -22.79
C PRO A 48 4.66 20.04 -24.28
N TYR A 49 3.41 19.69 -24.57
CA TYR A 49 2.94 19.49 -25.94
C TYR A 49 2.83 20.82 -26.69
N ARG A 50 2.13 21.81 -26.09
CA ARG A 50 1.99 23.14 -26.70
C ARG A 50 3.34 23.87 -26.74
N TYR A 51 4.20 23.64 -25.76
CA TYR A 51 5.58 24.12 -25.79
C TYR A 51 6.37 23.56 -26.98
N GLN A 52 6.26 22.26 -27.28
CA GLN A 52 6.88 21.68 -28.48
C GLN A 52 6.31 22.28 -29.77
N LEU A 53 5.00 22.53 -29.84
CA LEU A 53 4.37 23.16 -31.00
C LEU A 53 4.92 24.58 -31.22
N LEU A 54 5.03 25.37 -30.13
CA LEU A 54 5.63 26.71 -30.14
C LEU A 54 7.08 26.67 -30.65
N VAL A 55 7.89 25.74 -30.15
CA VAL A 55 9.29 25.57 -30.60
C VAL A 55 9.36 25.21 -32.08
N ASN A 56 8.50 24.29 -32.54
CA ASN A 56 8.47 23.87 -33.94
C ASN A 56 8.02 25.00 -34.88
N GLU A 57 7.07 25.83 -34.47
CA GLU A 57 6.65 27.01 -35.22
C GLU A 57 7.73 28.10 -35.23
N ALA A 58 8.49 28.25 -34.14
CA ALA A 58 9.61 29.17 -34.06
C ALA A 58 10.76 28.76 -34.99
N LEU A 59 11.07 27.46 -35.06
CA LEU A 59 12.04 26.91 -36.01
C LEU A 59 11.62 27.12 -37.48
N ARG A 60 10.32 27.19 -37.74
CA ARG A 60 9.76 27.50 -39.07
C ARG A 60 9.61 29.00 -39.34
N LEU A 61 10.11 29.86 -38.44
CA LEU A 61 10.05 31.32 -38.53
C LEU A 61 8.63 31.90 -38.62
N HIS A 62 7.63 31.16 -38.15
CA HIS A 62 6.23 31.61 -38.14
C HIS A 62 5.93 32.48 -36.91
N TRP A 63 6.56 33.66 -36.82
CA TRP A 63 6.53 34.51 -35.62
C TRP A 63 5.12 34.88 -35.13
N ILE A 64 4.16 35.08 -36.04
CA ILE A 64 2.76 35.36 -35.70
C ILE A 64 2.13 34.17 -34.94
N ASN A 65 2.36 32.94 -35.43
CA ASN A 65 1.82 31.74 -34.81
C ASN A 65 2.51 31.45 -33.47
N VAL A 66 3.83 31.66 -33.39
CA VAL A 66 4.60 31.55 -32.14
C VAL A 66 4.02 32.46 -31.05
N TRP A 67 3.72 33.72 -31.38
CA TRP A 67 3.12 34.66 -30.43
C TRP A 67 1.71 34.24 -30.00
N ASN A 68 0.91 33.71 -30.93
CA ASN A 68 -0.42 33.17 -30.61
C ASN A 68 -0.33 31.95 -29.68
N GLN A 69 0.56 30.99 -29.97
CA GLN A 69 0.78 29.82 -29.12
C GLN A 69 1.32 30.21 -27.74
N TYR A 70 2.24 31.18 -27.69
CA TYR A 70 2.79 31.71 -26.44
C TYR A 70 1.69 32.35 -25.58
N GLY A 71 0.87 33.22 -26.18
CA GLY A 71 -0.25 33.86 -25.51
C GLY A 71 -1.27 32.85 -24.99
N ALA A 72 -1.62 31.85 -25.81
CA ALA A 72 -2.53 30.77 -25.44
C ALA A 72 -1.97 29.92 -24.29
N LEU A 73 -0.68 29.56 -24.32
CA LEU A 73 -0.02 28.78 -23.27
C LEU A 73 0.11 29.56 -21.96
N LYS A 74 0.35 30.87 -22.03
CA LYS A 74 0.41 31.75 -20.85
C LYS A 74 -0.97 31.87 -20.19
N LYS A 75 -2.03 32.06 -20.98
CA LYS A 75 -3.40 32.34 -20.50
C LYS A 75 -4.25 31.10 -20.17
N ILE A 76 -3.89 29.91 -20.63
CA ILE A 76 -4.69 28.70 -20.36
C ILE A 76 -4.80 28.43 -18.86
N GLY A 77 -6.03 28.26 -18.38
CA GLY A 77 -6.33 27.87 -17.00
C GLY A 77 -6.11 26.36 -16.77
N LEU A 78 -5.93 25.97 -15.50
CA LEU A 78 -5.67 24.56 -15.14
C LEU A 78 -6.81 23.62 -15.59
N ALA A 79 -8.07 24.01 -15.36
CA ALA A 79 -9.23 23.20 -15.73
C ALA A 79 -9.29 22.93 -17.24
N GLN A 80 -9.14 23.97 -18.06
CA GLN A 80 -9.11 23.86 -19.51
C GLN A 80 -7.94 23.00 -20.00
N LEU A 81 -6.77 23.14 -19.36
CA LEU A 81 -5.59 22.34 -19.69
C LEU A 81 -5.77 20.85 -19.38
N HIS A 82 -6.42 20.51 -18.25
CA HIS A 82 -6.75 19.13 -17.92
C HIS A 82 -7.75 18.54 -18.92
N GLU A 83 -8.79 19.28 -19.25
CA GLU A 83 -9.81 18.86 -20.21
C GLU A 83 -9.20 18.61 -21.59
N GLU A 84 -8.39 19.53 -22.11
CA GLU A 84 -7.74 19.35 -23.41
C GLU A 84 -6.77 18.16 -23.43
N ARG A 85 -6.00 17.96 -22.36
CA ARG A 85 -5.13 16.78 -22.23
C ARG A 85 -5.95 15.49 -22.25
N TYR A 86 -7.05 15.47 -21.51
CA TYR A 86 -7.96 14.33 -21.47
C TYR A 86 -8.58 14.06 -22.85
N GLN A 87 -9.07 15.09 -23.55
CA GLN A 87 -9.64 14.95 -24.89
C GLN A 87 -8.62 14.46 -25.91
N ARG A 88 -7.38 15.00 -25.91
CA ARG A 88 -6.30 14.50 -26.76
C ARG A 88 -5.99 13.03 -26.48
N TRP A 89 -5.85 12.68 -25.20
CA TRP A 89 -5.62 11.31 -24.76
C TRP A 89 -6.76 10.38 -25.20
N LYS A 90 -8.01 10.81 -25.05
CA LYS A 90 -9.21 10.06 -25.45
C LYS A 90 -9.25 9.83 -26.96
N ARG A 91 -8.92 10.85 -27.76
CA ARG A 91 -8.82 10.71 -29.22
C ARG A 91 -7.73 9.72 -29.60
N GLN A 92 -6.51 9.87 -29.07
CA GLN A 92 -5.41 8.93 -29.29
C GLN A 92 -5.79 7.51 -28.86
N TRP A 93 -6.49 7.36 -27.73
CA TRP A 93 -7.00 6.08 -27.27
C TRP A 93 -7.98 5.44 -28.26
N GLN A 94 -8.85 6.23 -28.91
CA GLN A 94 -9.82 5.70 -29.87
C GLN A 94 -9.17 5.34 -31.21
N THR A 95 -8.24 6.15 -31.69
CA THR A 95 -7.69 6.04 -33.05
C THR A 95 -6.43 5.19 -33.13
N ASP A 96 -5.56 5.23 -32.13
CA ASP A 96 -4.24 4.61 -32.16
C ASP A 96 -4.22 3.30 -31.35
N ARG A 97 -4.09 2.17 -32.07
CA ARG A 97 -4.02 0.84 -31.46
C ARG A 97 -2.69 0.60 -30.74
N GLU A 98 -1.57 1.11 -31.27
CA GLU A 98 -0.25 0.92 -30.66
C GLU A 98 -0.15 1.71 -29.35
N PHE A 99 -0.65 2.95 -29.35
CA PHE A 99 -0.76 3.77 -28.15
C PHE A 99 -1.54 3.04 -27.05
N ARG A 100 -2.72 2.50 -27.37
CA ARG A 100 -3.53 1.71 -26.43
C ARG A 100 -2.75 0.54 -25.84
N GLN A 101 -2.14 -0.29 -26.68
CA GLN A 101 -1.38 -1.46 -26.23
C GLN A 101 -0.23 -1.07 -25.31
N LYS A 102 0.52 -0.02 -25.66
CA LYS A 102 1.65 0.50 -24.86
C LYS A 102 1.19 0.98 -23.49
N VAL A 103 0.08 1.72 -23.42
CA VAL A 103 -0.51 2.19 -22.16
C VAL A 103 -0.98 1.01 -21.29
N LEU A 104 -1.64 0.02 -21.89
CA LEU A 104 -2.10 -1.18 -21.18
C LEU A 104 -0.93 -2.00 -20.62
N ARG A 105 0.13 -2.23 -21.41
CA ARG A 105 1.34 -2.93 -20.96
C ARG A 105 2.00 -2.22 -19.78
N ARG A 106 2.21 -0.91 -19.87
CA ARG A 106 2.76 -0.10 -18.76
C ARG A 106 1.90 -0.19 -17.49
N LYS A 107 0.57 -0.15 -17.62
CA LYS A 107 -0.33 -0.33 -16.48
C LYS A 107 -0.21 -1.73 -15.87
N ALA A 108 -0.09 -2.77 -16.69
CA ALA A 108 0.08 -4.15 -16.22
C ALA A 108 1.41 -4.33 -15.49
N GLU A 109 2.51 -3.82 -16.04
CA GLU A 109 3.83 -3.82 -15.41
C GLU A 109 3.84 -3.07 -14.08
N ALA A 110 3.28 -1.85 -14.04
CA ALA A 110 3.17 -1.07 -12.81
C ALA A 110 2.33 -1.78 -11.74
N ARG A 111 1.23 -2.45 -12.12
CA ARG A 111 0.44 -3.29 -11.20
C ARG A 111 1.24 -4.47 -10.68
N LYS A 112 2.05 -5.12 -11.53
CA LYS A 112 2.90 -6.25 -11.12
C LYS A 112 3.96 -5.80 -10.12
N GLN A 113 4.64 -4.69 -10.39
CA GLN A 113 5.62 -4.09 -9.48
C GLN A 113 4.98 -3.66 -8.15
N LEU A 114 3.82 -3.00 -8.20
CA LEU A 114 3.09 -2.61 -7.00
C LEU A 114 2.73 -3.83 -6.15
N LYS A 115 2.15 -4.87 -6.78
CA LYS A 115 1.80 -6.12 -6.09
C LYS A 115 3.01 -6.79 -5.45
N GLN A 116 4.15 -6.80 -6.15
CA GLN A 116 5.39 -7.36 -5.63
C GLN A 116 5.92 -6.56 -4.43
N SER A 117 5.96 -5.23 -4.53
CA SER A 117 6.39 -4.36 -3.42
C SER A 117 5.46 -4.44 -2.20
N GLN A 118 4.15 -4.61 -2.43
CA GLN A 118 3.18 -4.82 -1.36
C GLN A 118 3.37 -6.18 -0.70
N LYS A 119 3.65 -7.22 -1.50
CA LYS A 119 3.96 -8.55 -0.98
C LYS A 119 5.24 -8.53 -0.14
N GLU A 120 6.31 -7.91 -0.63
CA GLU A 120 7.58 -7.78 0.10
C GLU A 120 7.39 -7.04 1.43
N LYS A 121 6.65 -5.92 1.43
CA LYS A 121 6.30 -5.21 2.67
C LYS A 121 5.49 -6.07 3.63
N TYR A 122 4.51 -6.81 3.12
CA TYR A 122 3.70 -7.71 3.93
C TYR A 122 4.54 -8.84 4.52
N ASP A 123 5.40 -9.47 3.71
CA ASP A 123 6.29 -10.54 4.14
C ASP A 123 7.28 -10.03 5.22
N GLN A 124 7.81 -8.80 5.07
CA GLN A 124 8.64 -8.15 6.09
C GLN A 124 7.88 -7.90 7.39
N GLN A 125 6.66 -7.34 7.31
CA GLN A 125 5.81 -7.12 8.47
C GLN A 125 5.46 -8.44 9.17
N MET A 126 5.22 -9.50 8.42
CA MET A 126 4.99 -10.83 8.98
C MET A 126 6.23 -11.40 9.65
N GLN A 127 7.43 -11.22 9.08
CA GLN A 127 8.69 -11.62 9.71
C GLN A 127 8.97 -10.85 11.00
N GLU A 128 8.73 -9.54 11.02
CA GLU A 128 8.83 -8.72 12.23
C GLU A 128 7.84 -9.21 13.29
N LEU A 129 6.57 -9.44 12.90
CA LEU A 129 5.56 -10.00 13.79
C LEU A 129 5.96 -11.39 14.31
N ASP A 130 6.55 -12.26 13.47
CA ASP A 130 7.03 -13.57 13.91
C ASP A 130 8.21 -13.47 14.88
N GLN A 131 9.06 -12.45 14.77
CA GLN A 131 10.12 -12.15 15.74
C GLN A 131 9.55 -11.69 17.08
N TYR A 132 8.51 -10.86 17.09
CA TYR A 132 7.77 -10.49 18.31
C TYR A 132 6.91 -11.64 18.85
N ARG A 133 6.48 -12.54 17.96
CA ARG A 133 5.77 -13.78 18.26
C ARG A 133 6.73 -14.91 18.59
N LYS A 134 8.02 -14.63 18.88
CA LYS A 134 8.76 -15.44 19.85
C LYS A 134 8.00 -15.36 21.16
N LYS A 135 6.95 -16.18 21.25
CA LYS A 135 6.29 -16.60 22.48
C LYS A 135 7.43 -16.92 23.43
N GLU A 136 7.29 -16.50 24.68
CA GLU A 136 8.09 -17.07 25.77
C GLU A 136 8.27 -18.56 25.49
N ASP A 137 9.51 -19.05 25.62
CA ASP A 137 9.84 -20.45 25.31
C ASP A 137 8.72 -21.35 25.87
N PRO A 138 8.08 -22.22 25.07
CA PRO A 138 7.03 -23.09 25.56
C PRO A 138 7.42 -23.84 26.85
N ALA A 139 8.72 -24.14 27.01
CA ALA A 139 9.25 -24.69 28.25
C ALA A 139 9.15 -23.71 29.43
N LEU A 140 9.47 -22.42 29.22
CA LEU A 140 9.34 -21.37 30.23
C LEU A 140 7.87 -21.10 30.60
N LEU A 141 6.98 -21.06 29.59
CA LEU A 141 5.53 -20.95 29.81
C LEU A 141 4.99 -22.11 30.63
N LYS A 142 5.41 -23.34 30.31
CA LYS A 142 5.04 -24.54 31.05
C LYS A 142 5.54 -24.50 32.48
N VAL A 143 6.79 -24.06 32.70
CA VAL A 143 7.35 -23.89 34.05
C VAL A 143 6.55 -22.87 34.86
N HIS A 144 6.21 -21.71 34.27
CA HIS A 144 5.37 -20.71 34.93
C HIS A 144 3.97 -21.24 35.23
N TRP A 145 3.39 -22.01 34.31
CA TRP A 145 2.09 -22.65 34.52
C TRP A 145 2.16 -23.68 35.65
N GLU A 146 3.15 -24.58 35.66
CA GLU A 146 3.31 -25.62 36.67
C GLU A 146 3.55 -25.04 38.08
N GLN A 147 4.31 -23.95 38.16
CA GLN A 147 4.59 -23.24 39.42
C GLN A 147 3.42 -22.38 39.93
N ALA A 148 2.45 -22.05 39.07
CA ALA A 148 1.30 -21.25 39.47
C ALA A 148 0.37 -22.02 40.42
N THR A 149 -0.14 -21.35 41.44
CA THR A 149 -1.17 -21.91 42.32
C THR A 149 -2.47 -22.17 41.54
N PRO A 150 -3.34 -23.10 42.00
CA PRO A 150 -4.59 -23.41 41.29
C PRO A 150 -5.49 -22.19 41.07
N TRP A 151 -5.48 -21.25 42.00
CA TRP A 151 -6.22 -19.99 41.87
C TRP A 151 -5.61 -19.08 40.79
N GLN A 152 -4.27 -18.96 40.73
CA GLN A 152 -3.57 -18.22 39.67
C GLN A 152 -3.81 -18.86 38.29
N LYS A 153 -3.75 -20.20 38.20
CA LYS A 153 -4.10 -20.96 36.99
C LYS A 153 -5.51 -20.64 36.51
N SER A 154 -6.49 -20.64 37.42
CA SER A 154 -7.88 -20.30 37.11
C SER A 154 -8.06 -18.87 36.61
N LEU A 155 -7.29 -17.92 37.16
CA LEU A 155 -7.24 -16.53 36.69
C LEU A 155 -6.66 -16.39 35.29
N ILE A 156 -5.52 -17.05 35.04
CA ILE A 156 -4.87 -17.07 33.73
C ILE A 156 -5.83 -17.64 32.69
N LEU A 157 -6.48 -18.77 33.00
CA LEU A 157 -7.48 -19.37 32.11
C LEU A 157 -8.64 -18.41 31.82
N ARG A 158 -9.13 -17.67 32.83
CA ARG A 158 -10.23 -16.70 32.63
C ARG A 158 -9.79 -15.55 31.72
N ASP A 159 -8.61 -14.97 31.96
CA ASP A 159 -8.07 -13.90 31.11
C ASP A 159 -7.91 -14.36 29.65
N ARG A 160 -7.26 -15.51 29.45
CA ARG A 160 -7.02 -16.06 28.11
C ARG A 160 -8.32 -16.46 27.42
N CYS A 161 -9.25 -17.08 28.13
CA CYS A 161 -10.59 -17.39 27.61
C CYS A 161 -11.30 -16.13 27.09
N VAL A 162 -11.32 -15.05 27.88
CA VAL A 162 -11.96 -13.79 27.49
C VAL A 162 -11.29 -13.20 26.25
N ARG A 163 -9.96 -13.17 26.22
CA ARG A 163 -9.17 -12.68 25.09
C ARG A 163 -9.51 -13.44 23.80
N TYR A 164 -9.50 -14.77 23.86
CA TYR A 164 -9.68 -15.61 22.68
C TYR A 164 -11.13 -15.65 22.18
N LEU A 165 -12.12 -15.58 23.08
CA LEU A 165 -13.52 -15.38 22.67
C LEU A 165 -13.77 -14.00 22.05
N HIS A 166 -13.09 -12.95 22.53
CA HIS A 166 -13.14 -11.63 21.86
C HIS A 166 -12.54 -11.69 20.46
N GLN A 167 -11.40 -12.36 20.31
CA GLN A 167 -10.77 -12.55 19.01
C GLN A 167 -11.67 -13.35 18.05
N GLU A 168 -12.31 -14.40 18.53
CA GLU A 168 -13.31 -15.16 17.78
C GLU A 168 -14.43 -14.25 17.25
N LEU A 169 -15.07 -13.49 18.15
CA LEU A 169 -16.14 -12.56 17.79
C LEU A 169 -15.70 -11.52 16.74
N ASP A 170 -14.51 -10.95 16.88
CA ASP A 170 -13.98 -9.95 15.96
C ASP A 170 -13.64 -10.55 14.60
N ASP A 171 -13.04 -11.75 14.56
CA ASP A 171 -12.76 -12.48 13.32
C ASP A 171 -14.08 -12.84 12.60
N HIS A 172 -15.12 -13.21 13.33
CA HIS A 172 -16.46 -13.40 12.75
C HIS A 172 -17.05 -12.12 12.18
N ARG A 173 -16.97 -10.99 12.90
CA ARG A 173 -17.44 -9.68 12.40
C ARG A 173 -16.71 -9.29 11.12
N ARG A 174 -15.38 -9.41 11.09
CA ARG A 174 -14.57 -9.12 9.90
C ARG A 174 -14.98 -9.98 8.71
N ARG A 175 -15.23 -11.27 8.91
CA ARG A 175 -15.68 -12.17 7.83
C ARG A 175 -17.06 -11.81 7.28
N ARG A 176 -18.01 -11.35 8.11
CA ARG A 176 -19.34 -10.87 7.64
C ARG A 176 -19.22 -9.70 6.66
N HIS A 177 -18.26 -8.81 6.86
CA HIS A 177 -18.05 -7.66 5.98
C HIS A 177 -17.33 -8.01 4.67
N VAL A 178 -16.76 -9.21 4.54
CA VAL A 178 -15.99 -9.62 3.36
C VAL A 178 -16.85 -10.26 2.27
N LYS A 179 -18.08 -10.71 2.57
CA LYS A 179 -19.10 -11.13 1.57
C LYS A 179 -20.44 -11.44 2.24
N GLU A 180 -21.53 -11.03 1.61
CA GLU A 180 -22.92 -11.40 1.92
C GLU A 180 -23.21 -12.94 1.88
N SER A 181 -22.20 -13.81 1.77
CA SER A 181 -22.34 -15.22 1.41
C SER A 181 -22.16 -16.25 2.54
N LEU A 182 -22.18 -15.88 3.81
CA LEU A 182 -22.08 -16.86 4.93
C LEU A 182 -23.11 -16.54 6.01
N HIS A 183 -24.39 -16.57 5.64
CA HIS A 183 -25.51 -16.32 6.54
C HIS A 183 -25.68 -17.42 7.63
N GLY A 184 -25.20 -18.65 7.42
CA GLY A 184 -25.34 -19.78 8.36
C GLY A 184 -24.36 -19.78 9.54
N ALA A 185 -23.05 -19.80 9.26
CA ALA A 185 -22.01 -19.84 10.29
C ALA A 185 -22.03 -18.64 11.26
N ALA A 186 -22.40 -17.46 10.77
CA ALA A 186 -22.52 -16.25 11.58
C ALA A 186 -23.67 -16.32 12.60
N LEU A 187 -24.77 -17.01 12.26
CA LEU A 187 -25.92 -17.21 13.16
C LEU A 187 -25.65 -18.27 14.23
N LEU A 188 -24.87 -19.32 13.93
CA LEU A 188 -24.55 -20.38 14.89
C LEU A 188 -23.53 -19.94 15.96
N VAL A 189 -22.50 -19.17 15.58
CA VAL A 189 -21.58 -18.58 16.57
C VAL A 189 -22.27 -17.48 17.36
N GLN A 190 -23.15 -16.71 16.72
CA GLN A 190 -23.98 -15.75 17.43
C GLN A 190 -25.00 -16.45 18.34
N ALA A 191 -25.54 -17.62 18.01
CA ALA A 191 -26.38 -18.40 18.92
C ALA A 191 -25.61 -19.00 20.10
N ARG A 192 -24.32 -19.34 19.93
CA ARG A 192 -23.44 -19.82 21.03
C ARG A 192 -22.96 -18.70 21.95
N ILE A 193 -22.69 -17.50 21.42
CA ILE A 193 -22.06 -16.39 22.18
C ILE A 193 -23.06 -15.28 22.55
N SER A 194 -24.23 -15.20 21.91
CA SER A 194 -25.27 -14.21 22.21
C SER A 194 -26.30 -14.83 23.16
N PRO A 195 -26.14 -14.63 24.48
CA PRO A 195 -26.42 -13.31 25.03
C PRO A 195 -25.36 -12.77 26.02
N ALA A 196 -24.28 -13.49 26.28
CA ALA A 196 -23.35 -13.18 27.36
C ALA A 196 -22.07 -12.49 26.84
N ARG A 197 -21.64 -11.40 27.51
CA ARG A 197 -20.29 -10.84 27.29
C ARG A 197 -19.26 -11.97 27.52
N PRO A 198 -18.17 -12.08 26.73
CA PRO A 198 -17.15 -13.14 26.92
C PRO A 198 -16.68 -13.30 28.38
N GLY A 199 -16.58 -12.20 29.13
CA GLY A 199 -16.26 -12.21 30.56
C GLY A 199 -17.25 -12.95 31.46
N VAL A 200 -18.55 -12.95 31.12
CA VAL A 200 -19.58 -13.69 31.84
C VAL A 200 -19.49 -15.18 31.51
N LEU A 201 -19.36 -15.53 30.23
CA LEU A 201 -19.22 -16.92 29.78
C LEU A 201 -17.98 -17.60 30.39
N CYS A 202 -16.82 -16.93 30.36
CA CYS A 202 -15.60 -17.48 30.95
C CYS A 202 -15.67 -17.58 32.48
N ARG A 203 -16.47 -16.74 33.14
CA ARG A 203 -16.71 -16.84 34.59
C ARG A 203 -17.52 -18.08 34.95
N GLU A 204 -18.48 -18.46 34.11
CA GLU A 204 -19.29 -19.67 34.27
C GLU A 204 -18.50 -20.95 33.97
N MET A 205 -17.66 -20.93 32.91
CA MET A 205 -16.86 -22.08 32.52
C MET A 205 -15.70 -22.40 33.47
N ILE A 206 -15.14 -21.39 34.13
CA ILE A 206 -13.93 -21.51 34.94
C ILE A 206 -14.25 -21.02 36.35
N SER A 207 -14.28 -21.89 37.35
CA SER A 207 -14.44 -21.49 38.76
C SER A 207 -13.10 -21.00 39.33
N LEU A 208 -13.13 -19.99 40.22
CA LEU A 208 -11.94 -19.52 40.95
C LEU A 208 -11.75 -20.36 42.22
N ASN A 209 -11.45 -21.64 42.02
CA ASN A 209 -11.21 -22.54 43.14
C ASN A 209 -9.70 -22.65 43.43
N HIS A 210 -9.37 -23.13 44.63
CA HIS A 210 -8.00 -23.30 45.10
C HIS A 210 -7.46 -24.74 44.89
N ASP A 211 -8.17 -25.59 44.15
CA ASP A 211 -7.80 -27.00 43.92
C ASP A 211 -7.48 -27.32 42.46
N GLU A 212 -6.44 -28.13 42.24
CA GLU A 212 -6.02 -28.60 40.90
C GLU A 212 -7.11 -29.36 40.11
N PRO A 213 -7.94 -30.24 40.73
CA PRO A 213 -9.04 -30.89 40.02
C PRO A 213 -10.04 -29.92 39.40
N SER A 214 -10.30 -28.76 40.02
CA SER A 214 -11.13 -27.70 39.45
C SER A 214 -10.48 -27.06 38.22
N VAL A 215 -9.17 -26.79 38.25
CA VAL A 215 -8.43 -26.24 37.09
C VAL A 215 -8.49 -27.22 35.92
N ARG A 216 -8.29 -28.52 36.17
CA ARG A 216 -8.37 -29.55 35.15
C ARG A 216 -9.77 -29.67 34.55
N ARG A 217 -10.82 -29.61 35.38
CA ARG A 217 -12.21 -29.55 34.90
C ARG A 217 -12.46 -28.33 34.04
N ALA A 218 -11.97 -27.16 34.44
CA ALA A 218 -12.10 -25.94 33.65
C ALA A 218 -11.43 -26.06 32.27
N LEU A 219 -10.22 -26.63 32.19
CA LEU A 219 -9.55 -26.91 30.91
C LEU A 219 -10.38 -27.82 29.99
N LEU A 220 -10.99 -28.86 30.55
CA LEU A 220 -11.86 -29.77 29.80
C LEU A 220 -13.15 -29.08 29.33
N THR A 221 -13.77 -28.26 30.19
CA THR A 221 -14.95 -27.47 29.82
C THR A 221 -14.62 -26.49 28.70
N LEU A 222 -13.50 -25.77 28.78
CA LEU A 222 -13.05 -24.85 27.74
C LEU A 222 -12.79 -25.57 26.42
N ARG A 223 -12.16 -26.74 26.47
CA ARG A 223 -11.94 -27.58 25.28
C ARG A 223 -13.25 -27.90 24.57
N ASP A 224 -14.28 -28.25 25.35
CA ASP A 224 -15.54 -28.71 24.80
C ASP A 224 -16.41 -27.55 24.29
N GLN A 225 -16.33 -26.37 24.93
CA GLN A 225 -17.16 -25.20 24.61
C GLN A 225 -16.52 -24.21 23.61
N MET A 226 -15.19 -24.08 23.59
CA MET A 226 -14.50 -23.18 22.66
C MET A 226 -14.27 -23.83 21.29
N ASN A 227 -14.10 -22.99 20.26
CA ASN A 227 -13.59 -23.42 18.97
C ASN A 227 -12.15 -23.97 19.13
N TYR A 228 -11.86 -25.07 18.44
CA TYR A 228 -10.59 -25.79 18.52
C TYR A 228 -9.38 -24.88 18.24
N TYR A 229 -9.49 -23.99 17.24
CA TYR A 229 -8.40 -23.10 16.87
C TYR A 229 -8.05 -22.10 17.98
N TYR A 230 -9.06 -21.46 18.58
CA TYR A 230 -8.84 -20.51 19.66
C TYR A 230 -8.43 -21.19 20.97
N PHE A 231 -8.94 -22.40 21.22
CA PHE A 231 -8.52 -23.19 22.37
C PHE A 231 -7.06 -23.67 22.25
N SER A 232 -6.63 -24.13 21.07
CA SER A 232 -5.23 -24.51 20.82
C SER A 232 -4.29 -23.32 21.05
N ARG A 233 -4.65 -22.13 20.57
CA ARG A 233 -3.87 -20.90 20.87
C ARG A 233 -3.82 -20.57 22.37
N LEU A 234 -4.89 -20.81 23.10
CA LEU A 234 -4.91 -20.66 24.57
C LEU A 234 -3.91 -21.61 25.22
N LEU A 235 -3.86 -22.88 24.79
CA LEU A 235 -2.92 -23.88 25.30
C LEU A 235 -1.46 -23.50 25.02
N GLU A 236 -1.18 -23.02 23.80
CA GLU A 236 0.15 -22.53 23.44
C GLU A 236 0.59 -21.35 24.32
N ASP A 237 -0.32 -20.46 24.72
CA ASP A 237 -0.02 -19.29 25.56
C ASP A 237 0.20 -19.63 27.05
N ILE A 238 -0.13 -20.84 27.47
CA ILE A 238 0.14 -21.36 28.83
C ILE A 238 1.19 -22.49 28.82
N GLY A 239 1.77 -22.79 27.65
CA GLY A 239 2.81 -23.80 27.49
C GLY A 239 2.33 -25.26 27.63
N ILE A 240 1.01 -25.51 27.59
CA ILE A 240 0.48 -26.88 27.60
C ILE A 240 0.46 -27.40 26.16
N PRO A 241 1.12 -28.51 25.85
CA PRO A 241 1.08 -29.04 24.49
C PRO A 241 -0.27 -29.74 24.21
N ASP A 242 -0.84 -29.50 23.03
CA ASP A 242 -2.16 -29.99 22.63
C ASP A 242 -2.39 -31.49 22.85
N HIS A 243 -1.35 -32.32 22.70
CA HIS A 243 -1.46 -33.78 22.84
C HIS A 243 -1.72 -34.25 24.27
N GLU A 244 -1.50 -33.40 25.28
CA GLU A 244 -1.86 -33.71 26.68
C GLU A 244 -3.38 -33.67 26.90
N LEU A 245 -4.14 -32.95 26.05
CA LEU A 245 -5.59 -32.77 26.19
C LEU A 245 -6.41 -33.32 25.01
N PHE A 246 -5.77 -33.57 23.86
CA PHE A 246 -6.40 -34.09 22.65
C PHE A 246 -5.79 -35.43 22.21
N THR A 247 -6.66 -36.43 21.99
CA THR A 247 -6.32 -37.58 21.15
C THR A 247 -6.45 -37.21 19.67
N MET A 248 -5.74 -37.92 18.78
CA MET A 248 -5.79 -37.65 17.34
C MET A 248 -7.24 -37.68 16.78
N SER A 249 -8.07 -38.62 17.23
CA SER A 249 -9.49 -38.68 16.88
C SER A 249 -10.25 -37.43 17.31
N ARG A 250 -10.01 -36.94 18.54
CA ARG A 250 -10.66 -35.73 19.05
C ARG A 250 -10.15 -34.45 18.40
N LYS A 251 -8.90 -34.42 17.93
CA LYS A 251 -8.38 -33.31 17.13
C LYS A 251 -9.12 -33.21 15.80
N LEU A 252 -9.32 -34.36 15.12
CA LEU A 252 -10.11 -34.42 13.90
C LEU A 252 -11.58 -34.06 14.15
N ASP A 253 -12.21 -34.56 15.23
CA ASP A 253 -13.59 -34.20 15.58
C ASP A 253 -13.74 -32.70 15.91
N GLY A 254 -12.80 -32.11 16.64
CA GLY A 254 -12.80 -30.68 16.94
C GLY A 254 -12.70 -29.81 15.69
N MET A 255 -11.74 -30.14 14.81
CA MET A 255 -11.63 -29.48 13.50
C MET A 255 -12.92 -29.65 12.69
N THR A 256 -13.45 -30.87 12.60
CA THR A 256 -14.64 -31.19 11.80
C THR A 256 -15.89 -30.51 12.37
N ARG A 257 -16.06 -30.44 13.70
CA ARG A 257 -17.18 -29.73 14.34
C ARG A 257 -17.16 -28.24 14.01
N ASP A 258 -15.98 -27.65 13.96
CA ASP A 258 -15.81 -26.25 13.61
C ASP A 258 -15.99 -26.03 12.09
N PHE A 259 -15.66 -27.03 11.26
CA PHE A 259 -15.91 -27.06 9.80
C PHE A 259 -17.35 -27.43 9.38
N ASN A 260 -18.10 -28.14 10.22
CA ASN A 260 -19.49 -28.54 9.95
C ASN A 260 -20.52 -27.57 10.55
N GLY A 261 -20.07 -26.54 11.28
CA GLY A 261 -20.89 -25.37 11.63
C GLY A 261 -21.00 -24.34 10.50
N PHE A 262 -20.65 -24.73 9.26
CA PHE A 262 -20.70 -23.92 8.04
C PHE A 262 -22.05 -24.03 7.34
#